data_AF-A0A929I3R8-F1
#
_entry.id   AF-A0A929I3R8-F1
#
_cell.length_a   1.000
_cell.length_b   1.000
_cell.length_c   1.000
_cell.angle_alpha   90.00
_cell.angle_beta   90.00
_cell.angle_gamma   90.00
#
_symmetry.space_group_name_H-M   'P 1'
#
loop_
_entity.id
_entity.type
_entity.pdbx_description
1 polymer ?
#
loop_
_entity_poly.entity_id
_entity_poly.type
_entity_poly.pdbx_seq_one_letter_code
_entity_poly.pdbx_strand_id
1 'polypeptide(L)'
;MLPSVVSRDLVLSSAKSPYLVEDALVVLPGAKLTVQPGTVVWFRRMGIVVKGELNIMGTADDPVRMAGMGVSGWKGILLDQSRAGNVLSYCTISNAEFGFKASGSNVKFDHCLLQDNKWGIVLEETTAEIHESLIRTSEKTGISARKSQLLVKGSTVSENGFGGFLLENSPARIEQNNISNNGNWAIKVVDGKDPVRAAHNWWGNENFKPDKMIIGPVEIQPVLKKPVALQMLE
;
A
#
# COMPACT_ATOMS: atom_id res chain seq x y z
N MET A 1 -6.56 -22.02 13.57
CA MET A 1 -7.48 -21.06 12.91
C MET A 1 -7.57 -19.81 13.76
N LEU A 2 -7.65 -18.63 13.12
CA LEU A 2 -7.86 -17.38 13.83
C LEU A 2 -9.33 -17.22 14.23
N PRO A 3 -9.63 -16.51 15.33
CA PRO A 3 -11.00 -16.12 15.63
C PRO A 3 -11.53 -15.23 14.49
N SER A 4 -12.84 -15.22 14.24
CA SER A 4 -13.44 -14.29 13.28
C SER A 4 -13.46 -12.84 13.80
N VAL A 5 -13.33 -12.66 15.11
CA VAL A 5 -13.38 -11.34 15.78
C VAL A 5 -12.24 -11.22 16.78
N VAL A 6 -11.54 -10.08 16.74
CA VAL A 6 -10.53 -9.64 17.71
C VAL A 6 -11.14 -8.51 18.53
N SER A 7 -11.60 -8.83 19.74
CA SER A 7 -12.26 -7.89 20.66
C SER A 7 -11.34 -7.37 21.77
N ARG A 8 -10.12 -7.87 21.83
CA ARG A 8 -9.02 -7.47 22.71
C ARG A 8 -7.71 -7.69 21.97
N ASP A 9 -6.64 -7.12 22.48
CA ASP A 9 -5.33 -7.24 21.85
C ASP A 9 -4.95 -8.69 21.56
N LEU A 10 -4.50 -8.92 20.34
CA LEU A 10 -4.11 -10.22 19.83
C LEU A 10 -2.75 -10.10 19.14
N VAL A 11 -1.86 -11.03 19.47
CA VAL A 11 -0.53 -11.14 18.86
C VAL A 11 -0.46 -12.43 18.05
N LEU A 12 -0.08 -12.31 16.78
CA LEU A 12 0.25 -13.42 15.90
C LEU A 12 1.77 -13.55 15.82
N SER A 13 2.30 -14.76 15.98
CA SER A 13 3.73 -15.03 15.98
C SER A 13 4.11 -16.15 15.02
N SER A 14 5.35 -16.11 14.54
CA SER A 14 5.92 -17.13 13.64
C SER A 14 5.84 -18.55 14.22
N ALA A 15 5.91 -18.69 15.55
CA ALA A 15 5.82 -19.98 16.25
C ALA A 15 4.50 -20.74 16.03
N LYS A 16 3.42 -20.05 15.60
CA LYS A 16 2.13 -20.67 15.27
C LYS A 16 1.74 -20.45 13.81
N SER A 17 2.68 -20.00 13.00
CA SER A 17 2.52 -19.80 11.57
C SER A 17 2.51 -21.16 10.83
N PRO A 18 1.78 -21.31 9.71
CA PRO A 18 0.90 -20.32 9.11
C PRO A 18 -0.44 -20.18 9.84
N TYR A 19 -0.94 -18.94 9.88
CA TYR A 19 -2.32 -18.67 10.25
C TYR A 19 -3.22 -18.75 9.02
N LEU A 20 -4.48 -19.13 9.23
CA LEU A 20 -5.50 -19.13 8.18
C LEU A 20 -6.70 -18.30 8.64
N VAL A 21 -7.11 -17.37 7.77
CA VAL A 21 -8.39 -16.68 7.83
C VAL A 21 -9.32 -17.28 6.77
N GLU A 22 -10.33 -18.01 7.24
CA GLU A 22 -11.30 -18.68 6.38
C GLU A 22 -12.28 -17.71 5.72
N ASP A 23 -12.85 -16.79 6.51
CA ASP A 23 -13.80 -15.77 6.07
C ASP A 23 -13.20 -14.36 6.26
N ALA A 24 -13.71 -13.64 7.26
CA ALA A 24 -13.28 -12.33 7.66
C ALA A 24 -12.72 -12.40 9.08
N LEU A 25 -11.60 -11.72 9.29
CA LEU A 25 -11.09 -11.36 10.60
C LEU A 25 -11.48 -9.90 10.86
N VAL A 26 -12.23 -9.63 11.92
CA VAL A 26 -12.63 -8.26 12.27
C VAL A 26 -11.92 -7.82 13.54
N VAL A 27 -11.11 -6.76 13.46
CA VAL A 27 -10.50 -6.11 14.62
C VAL A 27 -11.41 -4.99 15.07
N LEU A 28 -12.05 -5.16 16.24
CA LEU A 28 -13.02 -4.22 16.76
C LEU A 28 -12.37 -2.92 17.27
N PRO A 29 -13.14 -1.82 17.38
CA PRO A 29 -12.65 -0.60 18.03
C PRO A 29 -12.08 -0.90 19.43
N GLY A 30 -10.93 -0.30 19.75
CA GLY A 30 -10.24 -0.50 21.03
C GLY A 30 -9.40 -1.78 21.14
N ALA A 31 -9.43 -2.66 20.15
CA ALA A 31 -8.55 -3.83 20.08
C ALA A 31 -7.39 -3.59 19.10
N LYS A 32 -6.23 -4.20 19.39
CA LYS A 32 -5.06 -4.19 18.52
C LYS A 32 -4.72 -5.59 17.99
N LEU A 33 -4.53 -5.70 16.68
CA LEU A 33 -3.88 -6.86 16.08
C LEU A 33 -2.41 -6.56 15.81
N THR A 34 -1.52 -7.32 16.44
CA THR A 34 -0.07 -7.26 16.17
C THR A 34 0.37 -8.53 15.45
N VAL A 35 1.05 -8.40 14.32
CA VAL A 35 1.64 -9.51 13.56
C VAL A 35 3.16 -9.39 13.66
N GLN A 36 3.80 -10.34 14.35
CA GLN A 36 5.24 -10.32 14.64
C GLN A 36 6.09 -10.79 13.44
N PRO A 37 7.41 -10.53 13.46
CA PRO A 37 8.32 -10.94 12.39
C PRO A 37 8.20 -12.43 12.01
N GLY A 38 8.40 -12.71 10.73
CA GLY A 38 8.38 -14.07 10.15
C GLY A 38 7.00 -14.73 10.12
N THR A 39 5.93 -14.02 10.48
CA THR A 39 4.58 -14.59 10.48
C THR A 39 4.01 -14.66 9.06
N VAL A 40 3.51 -15.83 8.67
CA VAL A 40 2.71 -16.06 7.47
C VAL A 40 1.22 -16.15 7.82
N VAL A 41 0.38 -15.41 7.09
CA VAL A 41 -1.09 -15.44 7.17
C VAL A 41 -1.68 -15.69 5.79
N TRP A 42 -2.41 -16.81 5.66
CA TRP A 42 -3.14 -17.18 4.46
C TRP A 42 -4.60 -16.75 4.53
N PHE A 43 -5.14 -16.38 3.37
CA PHE A 43 -6.51 -15.92 3.23
C PHE A 43 -7.24 -16.69 2.14
N ARG A 44 -8.45 -17.16 2.47
CA ARG A 44 -9.28 -17.95 1.56
C ARG A 44 -10.43 -17.15 0.97
N ARG A 45 -11.18 -16.42 1.80
CA ARG A 45 -12.29 -15.57 1.36
C ARG A 45 -12.02 -14.12 1.78
N MET A 46 -12.96 -13.43 2.41
CA MET A 46 -12.99 -11.97 2.56
C MET A 46 -11.65 -11.30 2.92
N GLY A 47 -11.05 -11.63 4.07
CA GLY A 47 -9.80 -10.99 4.50
C GLY A 47 -9.86 -10.39 5.89
N ILE A 48 -9.27 -9.20 6.09
CA ILE A 48 -9.26 -8.53 7.39
C ILE A 48 -9.92 -7.15 7.31
N VAL A 49 -10.82 -6.88 8.24
CA VAL A 49 -11.44 -5.57 8.45
C VAL A 49 -10.98 -5.03 9.80
N VAL A 50 -10.36 -3.86 9.80
CA VAL A 50 -9.78 -3.25 11.01
C VAL A 50 -10.50 -1.95 11.30
N LYS A 51 -11.24 -1.96 12.42
CA LYS A 51 -11.83 -0.77 13.04
C LYS A 51 -11.07 -0.34 14.29
N GLY A 52 -10.25 -1.24 14.85
CA GLY A 52 -9.28 -0.98 15.92
C GLY A 52 -7.92 -0.56 15.37
N GLU A 53 -6.83 -1.18 15.83
CA GLU A 53 -5.46 -0.92 15.40
C GLU A 53 -4.83 -2.16 14.74
N LEU A 54 -4.05 -1.95 13.67
CA LEU A 54 -3.27 -2.98 13.00
C LEU A 54 -1.78 -2.62 12.97
N ASN A 55 -0.96 -3.48 13.56
CA ASN A 55 0.50 -3.38 13.51
C ASN A 55 1.09 -4.64 12.89
N ILE A 56 1.69 -4.51 11.72
CA ILE A 56 2.49 -5.56 11.08
C ILE A 56 3.95 -5.19 11.25
N MET A 57 4.67 -5.97 12.04
CA MET A 57 5.99 -5.63 12.56
C MET A 57 7.02 -6.61 12.03
N GLY A 58 7.16 -6.74 10.71
CA GLY A 58 8.23 -7.52 10.10
C GLY A 58 9.61 -6.87 10.32
N THR A 59 10.65 -7.60 9.94
CA THR A 59 12.02 -7.08 9.80
C THR A 59 12.58 -7.44 8.42
N ALA A 60 13.73 -6.87 8.05
CA ALA A 60 14.43 -7.22 6.82
C ALA A 60 14.73 -8.73 6.73
N ASP A 61 15.19 -9.31 7.84
CA ASP A 61 15.53 -10.73 7.92
C ASP A 61 14.28 -11.63 7.97
N ASP A 62 13.21 -11.17 8.62
CA ASP A 62 12.00 -11.95 8.88
C ASP A 62 10.74 -11.17 8.48
N PRO A 63 10.49 -10.98 7.17
CA PRO A 63 9.31 -10.25 6.72
C PRO A 63 8.02 -11.01 7.02
N VAL A 64 6.94 -10.25 7.26
CA VAL A 64 5.58 -10.81 7.39
C VAL A 64 5.01 -11.07 6.00
N ARG A 65 4.34 -12.22 5.80
CA ARG A 65 3.70 -12.56 4.52
C ARG A 65 2.18 -12.69 4.67
N MET A 66 1.44 -11.96 3.85
CA MET A 66 -0.03 -11.99 3.79
C MET A 66 -0.48 -12.24 2.35
N ALA A 67 -1.10 -13.38 2.10
CA ALA A 67 -1.41 -13.78 0.73
C ALA A 67 -2.68 -14.60 0.61
N GLY A 68 -3.34 -14.46 -0.55
CA GLY A 68 -4.46 -15.30 -0.95
C GLY A 68 -4.02 -16.70 -1.37
N MET A 69 -4.85 -17.72 -1.13
CA MET A 69 -4.57 -19.11 -1.51
C MET A 69 -4.95 -19.45 -2.98
N GLY A 70 -4.96 -18.47 -3.89
CA GLY A 70 -5.30 -18.65 -5.30
C GLY A 70 -6.80 -18.88 -5.60
N VAL A 71 -7.66 -18.91 -4.58
CA VAL A 71 -9.12 -18.89 -4.75
C VAL A 71 -9.62 -17.44 -4.73
N SER A 72 -10.49 -17.08 -5.66
CA SER A 72 -11.10 -15.75 -5.70
C SER A 72 -11.87 -15.50 -4.40
N GLY A 73 -11.45 -14.51 -3.61
CA GLY A 73 -12.13 -14.22 -2.33
C GLY A 73 -11.40 -13.25 -1.43
N TRP A 74 -10.06 -13.28 -1.41
CA TRP A 74 -9.21 -12.36 -0.64
C TRP A 74 -9.37 -10.93 -1.13
N LYS A 75 -10.21 -10.16 -0.42
CA LYS A 75 -10.45 -8.75 -0.68
C LYS A 75 -9.28 -7.89 -0.27
N GLY A 76 -8.53 -8.30 0.75
CA GLY A 76 -7.34 -7.59 1.23
C GLY A 76 -7.38 -7.21 2.69
N ILE A 77 -6.51 -6.25 3.03
CA ILE A 77 -6.50 -5.55 4.31
C ILE A 77 -7.35 -4.29 4.18
N LEU A 78 -8.41 -4.19 4.99
CA LEU A 78 -9.40 -3.11 4.92
C LEU A 78 -9.41 -2.34 6.24
N LEU A 79 -8.90 -1.10 6.27
CA LEU A 79 -9.13 -0.18 7.39
C LEU A 79 -10.47 0.55 7.21
N ASP A 80 -11.27 0.60 8.27
CA ASP A 80 -12.60 1.23 8.28
C ASP A 80 -12.72 2.14 9.51
N GLN A 81 -12.60 3.46 9.28
CA GLN A 81 -12.57 4.49 10.32
C GLN A 81 -11.53 4.23 11.43
N SER A 82 -10.43 3.56 11.07
CA SER A 82 -9.34 3.24 11.99
C SER A 82 -8.35 4.40 12.01
N ARG A 83 -8.54 5.31 12.98
CA ARG A 83 -7.66 6.46 13.20
C ARG A 83 -6.56 6.20 14.24
N ALA A 84 -6.28 4.93 14.51
CA ALA A 84 -5.27 4.48 15.47
C ALA A 84 -3.87 4.49 14.84
N GLY A 85 -2.84 4.05 15.59
CA GLY A 85 -1.46 4.01 15.12
C GLY A 85 -1.15 2.85 14.16
N ASN A 86 -1.87 2.74 13.03
CA ASN A 86 -1.69 1.63 12.09
C ASN A 86 -0.33 1.71 11.37
N VAL A 87 0.49 0.68 11.53
CA VAL A 87 1.83 0.61 10.94
C VAL A 87 2.04 -0.75 10.29
N LEU A 88 2.54 -0.73 9.05
CA LEU A 88 2.99 -1.90 8.34
C LEU A 88 4.48 -1.72 8.02
N SER A 89 5.29 -2.64 8.52
CA SER A 89 6.75 -2.64 8.35
C SER A 89 7.21 -4.00 7.84
N TYR A 90 8.09 -4.01 6.83
CA TYR A 90 8.71 -5.22 6.26
C TYR A 90 7.70 -6.36 6.03
N CYS A 91 6.70 -6.08 5.21
CA CYS A 91 5.65 -7.06 4.91
C CYS A 91 5.40 -7.21 3.42
N THR A 92 4.99 -8.41 3.00
CA THR A 92 4.52 -8.69 1.64
C THR A 92 3.03 -8.93 1.64
N ILE A 93 2.29 -8.19 0.82
CA ILE A 93 0.86 -8.38 0.57
C ILE A 93 0.64 -8.70 -0.91
N SER A 94 0.08 -9.89 -1.19
CA SER A 94 -0.08 -10.35 -2.57
C SER A 94 -1.37 -11.12 -2.85
N ASN A 95 -1.69 -11.24 -4.15
CA ASN A 95 -2.80 -12.04 -4.69
C ASN A 95 -4.18 -11.59 -4.18
N ALA A 96 -4.35 -10.28 -3.90
CA ALA A 96 -5.57 -9.68 -3.36
C ALA A 96 -6.38 -8.93 -4.41
N GLU A 97 -7.67 -8.73 -4.16
CA GLU A 97 -8.44 -7.72 -4.89
C GLU A 97 -7.92 -6.31 -4.61
N PHE A 98 -7.71 -5.98 -3.34
CA PHE A 98 -7.03 -4.77 -2.89
C PHE A 98 -5.84 -5.23 -2.04
N GLY A 99 -4.60 -4.92 -2.42
CA GLY A 99 -3.46 -5.19 -1.52
C GLY A 99 -3.71 -4.51 -0.17
N PHE A 100 -4.14 -3.25 -0.22
CA PHE A 100 -4.60 -2.51 0.93
C PHE A 100 -5.71 -1.53 0.55
N LYS A 101 -6.74 -1.39 1.40
CA LYS A 101 -7.76 -0.37 1.26
C LYS A 101 -8.05 0.30 2.60
N ALA A 102 -8.22 1.61 2.61
CA ALA A 102 -8.58 2.38 3.81
C ALA A 102 -9.66 3.42 3.52
N SER A 103 -10.56 3.60 4.48
CA SER A 103 -11.57 4.66 4.49
C SER A 103 -11.56 5.41 5.82
N GLY A 104 -11.47 6.74 5.82
CA GLY A 104 -11.54 7.57 7.02
C GLY A 104 -10.44 7.30 8.06
N SER A 105 -9.28 6.80 7.64
CA SER A 105 -8.25 6.18 8.49
C SER A 105 -6.89 6.89 8.39
N ASN A 106 -5.90 6.43 9.16
CA ASN A 106 -4.49 6.77 8.94
C ASN A 106 -3.61 5.51 8.95
N VAL A 107 -2.55 5.51 8.16
CA VAL A 107 -1.63 4.37 8.04
C VAL A 107 -0.22 4.80 7.62
N LYS A 108 0.79 4.11 8.16
CA LYS A 108 2.17 4.18 7.69
C LYS A 108 2.63 2.85 7.09
N PHE A 109 3.29 2.90 5.95
CA PHE A 109 4.02 1.80 5.34
C PHE A 109 5.52 2.10 5.36
N ASP A 110 6.31 1.09 5.67
CA ASP A 110 7.77 1.17 5.77
C ASP A 110 8.36 -0.15 5.25
N HIS A 111 9.18 -0.13 4.20
CA HIS A 111 9.78 -1.35 3.63
C HIS A 111 8.77 -2.44 3.22
N CYS A 112 7.60 -2.06 2.70
CA CYS A 112 6.56 -3.02 2.34
C CYS A 112 6.58 -3.36 0.84
N LEU A 113 6.20 -4.59 0.52
CA LEU A 113 5.97 -5.08 -0.85
C LEU A 113 4.48 -5.36 -1.05
N LEU A 114 3.85 -4.61 -1.96
CA LEU A 114 2.49 -4.88 -2.42
C LEU A 114 2.54 -5.24 -3.89
N GLN A 115 2.31 -6.51 -4.21
CA GLN A 115 2.46 -7.03 -5.57
C GLN A 115 1.36 -8.01 -5.97
N ASP A 116 1.16 -8.17 -7.28
CA ASP A 116 0.22 -9.14 -7.85
C ASP A 116 -1.20 -9.01 -7.29
N ASN A 117 -1.65 -7.76 -7.11
CA ASN A 117 -2.98 -7.43 -6.61
C ASN A 117 -3.83 -6.86 -7.75
N LYS A 118 -5.16 -6.94 -7.68
CA LYS A 118 -5.99 -6.24 -8.68
C LYS A 118 -5.87 -4.72 -8.55
N TRP A 119 -5.83 -4.21 -7.33
CA TRP A 119 -5.44 -2.85 -6.97
C TRP A 119 -4.34 -2.89 -5.92
N GLY A 120 -3.33 -2.03 -5.99
CA GLY A 120 -2.26 -1.98 -4.98
C GLY A 120 -2.76 -1.41 -3.66
N ILE A 121 -2.87 -0.08 -3.57
CA ILE A 121 -3.35 0.67 -2.41
C ILE A 121 -4.54 1.56 -2.83
N VAL A 122 -5.65 1.49 -2.11
CA VAL A 122 -6.85 2.32 -2.36
C VAL A 122 -7.24 3.10 -1.11
N LEU A 123 -7.25 4.42 -1.19
CA LEU A 123 -7.48 5.32 -0.07
C LEU A 123 -8.70 6.23 -0.32
N GLU A 124 -9.57 6.35 0.66
CA GLU A 124 -10.67 7.32 0.68
C GLU A 124 -10.67 8.06 2.02
N GLU A 125 -10.67 9.39 2.00
CA GLU A 125 -10.68 10.22 3.22
C GLU A 125 -9.61 9.80 4.25
N THR A 126 -8.41 9.45 3.76
CA THR A 126 -7.36 8.81 4.55
C THR A 126 -6.05 9.59 4.47
N THR A 127 -5.29 9.59 5.56
CA THR A 127 -3.91 10.09 5.57
C THR A 127 -2.94 8.90 5.52
N ALA A 128 -2.05 8.87 4.52
CA ALA A 128 -1.09 7.79 4.34
C ALA A 128 0.34 8.29 4.17
N GLU A 129 1.25 7.63 4.88
CA GLU A 129 2.69 7.75 4.69
C GLU A 129 3.25 6.44 4.13
N ILE A 130 3.96 6.51 3.01
CA ILE A 130 4.54 5.35 2.33
C ILE A 130 6.03 5.60 2.14
N HIS A 131 6.84 4.86 2.86
CA HIS A 131 8.30 4.99 2.86
C HIS A 131 8.94 3.69 2.38
N GLU A 132 9.93 3.82 1.51
CA GLU A 132 10.86 2.73 1.13
C GLU A 132 10.14 1.44 0.70
N SER A 133 8.98 1.58 0.06
CA SER A 133 8.09 0.46 -0.27
C SER A 133 8.05 0.21 -1.78
N LEU A 134 7.74 -1.02 -2.18
CA LEU A 134 7.54 -1.42 -3.57
C LEU A 134 6.07 -1.75 -3.82
N ILE A 135 5.42 -0.98 -4.69
CA ILE A 135 4.04 -1.20 -5.13
C ILE A 135 4.08 -1.53 -6.62
N ARG A 136 3.89 -2.80 -6.97
CA ARG A 136 4.07 -3.27 -8.34
C ARG A 136 3.07 -4.32 -8.80
N THR A 137 3.11 -4.59 -10.11
CA THR A 137 2.39 -5.70 -10.77
C THR A 137 0.91 -5.76 -10.44
N SER A 138 0.31 -4.62 -10.07
CA SER A 138 -1.12 -4.58 -9.83
C SER A 138 -1.86 -4.47 -11.16
N GLU A 139 -2.95 -5.22 -11.36
CA GLU A 139 -3.69 -5.20 -12.63
C GLU A 139 -4.20 -3.79 -12.99
N LYS A 140 -4.58 -3.01 -11.97
CA LYS A 140 -5.07 -1.64 -12.10
C LYS A 140 -4.04 -0.62 -11.67
N THR A 141 -4.41 0.28 -10.76
CA THR A 141 -3.54 1.36 -10.29
C THR A 141 -2.74 0.89 -9.09
N GLY A 142 -1.45 1.26 -9.03
CA GLY A 142 -0.61 1.01 -7.87
C GLY A 142 -1.13 1.72 -6.63
N ILE A 143 -1.33 3.04 -6.70
CA ILE A 143 -1.86 3.85 -5.60
C ILE A 143 -3.03 4.71 -6.10
N SER A 144 -4.23 4.47 -5.59
CA SER A 144 -5.44 5.25 -5.88
C SER A 144 -5.90 5.96 -4.61
N ALA A 145 -6.14 7.26 -4.68
CA ALA A 145 -6.52 8.07 -3.52
C ALA A 145 -7.63 9.05 -3.87
N ARG A 146 -8.61 9.16 -2.98
CA ARG A 146 -9.73 10.10 -3.07
C ARG A 146 -9.89 10.89 -1.78
N LYS A 147 -9.95 12.22 -1.87
CA LYS A 147 -10.05 13.13 -0.71
C LYS A 147 -9.05 12.80 0.41
N SER A 148 -7.85 12.37 0.03
CA SER A 148 -6.85 11.80 0.93
C SER A 148 -5.57 12.63 0.92
N GLN A 149 -4.73 12.46 1.93
CA GLN A 149 -3.43 13.13 2.03
C GLN A 149 -2.31 12.10 2.00
N LEU A 150 -1.31 12.31 1.14
CA LEU A 150 -0.25 11.34 0.92
C LEU A 150 1.15 11.96 1.06
N LEU A 151 2.02 11.24 1.74
CA LEU A 151 3.48 11.36 1.60
C LEU A 151 4.01 10.04 1.06
N VAL A 152 4.64 10.06 -0.11
CA VAL A 152 5.28 8.88 -0.71
C VAL A 152 6.74 9.20 -0.98
N LYS A 153 7.62 8.47 -0.31
CA LYS A 153 9.05 8.76 -0.27
C LYS A 153 9.92 7.51 -0.36
N GLY A 154 11.05 7.60 -1.06
CA GLY A 154 12.02 6.50 -1.13
C GLY A 154 11.48 5.23 -1.80
N SER A 155 10.30 5.30 -2.42
CA SER A 155 9.53 4.12 -2.82
C SER A 155 9.64 3.87 -4.32
N THR A 156 9.25 2.66 -4.74
CA THR A 156 9.10 2.31 -6.14
C THR A 156 7.64 2.00 -6.46
N VAL A 157 7.10 2.64 -7.49
CA VAL A 157 5.77 2.36 -8.03
C VAL A 157 5.92 2.03 -9.50
N SER A 158 5.88 0.74 -9.82
CA SER A 158 6.20 0.25 -11.16
C SER A 158 5.32 -0.88 -11.65
N GLU A 159 5.23 -1.07 -12.96
CA GLU A 159 4.59 -2.25 -13.57
C GLU A 159 3.11 -2.43 -13.20
N ASN A 160 2.42 -1.35 -12.82
CA ASN A 160 0.98 -1.38 -12.56
C ASN A 160 0.22 -1.17 -13.88
N GLY A 161 -0.74 -2.06 -14.15
CA GLY A 161 -1.35 -2.24 -15.47
C GLY A 161 -2.14 -1.02 -15.97
N PHE A 162 -2.81 -0.27 -15.09
CA PHE A 162 -3.52 0.95 -15.47
C PHE A 162 -2.70 2.22 -15.24
N GLY A 163 -1.98 2.33 -14.12
CA GLY A 163 -1.19 3.52 -13.82
C GLY A 163 -0.52 3.48 -12.45
N GLY A 164 0.43 4.39 -12.21
CA GLY A 164 1.15 4.47 -10.94
C GLY A 164 0.27 5.07 -9.84
N PHE A 165 -0.13 6.33 -10.04
CA PHE A 165 -0.95 7.10 -9.09
C PHE A 165 -2.22 7.62 -9.75
N LEU A 166 -3.36 7.47 -9.09
CA LEU A 166 -4.63 8.13 -9.41
C LEU A 166 -5.08 8.93 -8.18
N LEU A 167 -5.12 10.25 -8.29
CA LEU A 167 -5.35 11.16 -7.16
C LEU A 167 -6.57 12.05 -7.45
N GLU A 168 -7.67 11.80 -6.77
CA GLU A 168 -8.90 12.59 -6.86
C GLU A 168 -9.01 13.52 -5.64
N ASN A 169 -8.91 14.83 -5.85
CA ASN A 169 -8.92 15.85 -4.78
C ASN A 169 -8.03 15.45 -3.57
N SER A 170 -6.82 14.95 -3.86
CA SER A 170 -5.94 14.35 -2.87
C SER A 170 -4.56 15.03 -2.88
N PRO A 171 -4.30 15.97 -1.96
CA PRO A 171 -2.97 16.57 -1.82
C PRO A 171 -1.92 15.49 -1.57
N ALA A 172 -0.82 15.55 -2.33
CA ALA A 172 0.25 14.57 -2.21
C ALA A 172 1.63 15.21 -2.36
N ARG A 173 2.58 14.71 -1.56
CA ARG A 173 4.02 14.91 -1.74
C ARG A 173 4.62 13.57 -2.12
N ILE A 174 5.13 13.49 -3.34
CA ILE A 174 5.70 12.30 -3.95
C ILE A 174 7.15 12.67 -4.28
N GLU A 175 8.12 12.23 -3.49
CA GLU A 175 9.51 12.63 -3.68
C GLU A 175 10.50 11.48 -3.49
N GLN A 176 11.65 11.56 -4.14
CA GLN A 176 12.71 10.55 -4.01
C GLN A 176 12.21 9.13 -4.32
N ASN A 177 11.34 9.00 -5.34
CA ASN A 177 10.80 7.70 -5.77
C ASN A 177 11.30 7.30 -7.15
N ASN A 178 11.18 6.00 -7.43
CA ASN A 178 11.25 5.44 -8.78
C ASN A 178 9.84 5.16 -9.30
N ILE A 179 9.40 5.88 -10.34
CA ILE A 179 8.06 5.75 -10.91
C ILE A 179 8.19 5.42 -12.39
N SER A 180 8.00 4.16 -12.76
CA SER A 180 8.33 3.70 -14.13
C SER A 180 7.46 2.54 -14.57
N ASN A 181 7.36 2.29 -15.89
CA ASN A 181 6.69 1.13 -16.47
C ASN A 181 5.23 0.91 -16.01
N ASN A 182 4.53 1.98 -15.62
CA ASN A 182 3.09 1.91 -15.35
C ASN A 182 2.32 2.15 -16.67
N GLY A 183 1.13 1.56 -16.80
CA GLY A 183 0.39 1.50 -18.07
C GLY A 183 0.08 2.86 -18.71
N ASN A 184 -1.05 3.46 -18.35
CA ASN A 184 -1.58 4.65 -19.03
C ASN A 184 -1.02 5.97 -18.49
N TRP A 185 -0.58 6.01 -17.22
CA TRP A 185 -0.01 7.20 -16.60
C TRP A 185 0.93 6.83 -15.43
N ALA A 186 1.91 7.68 -15.17
CA ALA A 186 2.67 7.66 -13.93
C ALA A 186 1.84 8.32 -12.82
N ILE A 187 1.33 9.53 -13.06
CA ILE A 187 0.47 10.25 -12.11
C ILE A 187 -0.70 10.87 -12.87
N LYS A 188 -1.91 10.62 -12.38
CA LYS A 188 -3.14 11.28 -12.84
C LYS A 188 -3.83 11.96 -11.67
N VAL A 189 -4.04 13.27 -11.79
CA VAL A 189 -4.78 14.11 -10.83
C VAL A 189 -6.13 14.49 -11.42
N VAL A 190 -7.19 14.30 -10.65
CA VAL A 190 -8.59 14.62 -10.99
C VAL A 190 -9.15 15.52 -9.88
N ASP A 191 -9.85 16.58 -10.26
CA ASP A 191 -10.54 17.49 -9.32
C ASP A 191 -9.65 18.07 -8.19
N GLY A 192 -8.34 18.17 -8.43
CA GLY A 192 -7.39 18.78 -7.50
C GLY A 192 -7.39 20.30 -7.64
N LYS A 193 -7.59 21.02 -6.53
CA LYS A 193 -7.50 22.49 -6.49
C LYS A 193 -6.06 22.99 -6.60
N ASP A 194 -5.16 22.32 -5.90
CA ASP A 194 -3.74 22.63 -5.87
C ASP A 194 -2.94 21.55 -6.61
N PRO A 195 -1.80 21.90 -7.23
CA PRO A 195 -0.92 20.92 -7.84
C PRO A 195 -0.38 19.89 -6.84
N VAL A 196 -0.29 18.64 -7.27
CA VAL A 196 0.44 17.60 -6.55
C VAL A 196 1.94 17.87 -6.69
N ARG A 197 2.67 17.81 -5.56
CA ARG A 197 4.12 18.02 -5.54
C ARG A 197 4.82 16.69 -5.78
N ALA A 198 5.38 16.51 -6.97
CA ALA A 198 6.04 15.29 -7.43
C ALA A 198 7.49 15.52 -7.87
N ALA A 199 8.21 16.41 -7.17
CA ALA A 199 9.60 16.73 -7.43
C ALA A 199 10.55 15.62 -6.94
N HIS A 200 11.78 15.61 -7.45
CA HIS A 200 12.85 14.70 -7.07
C HIS A 200 12.51 13.22 -7.27
N ASN A 201 11.77 12.87 -8.32
CA ASN A 201 11.53 11.47 -8.70
C ASN A 201 12.32 11.09 -9.95
N TRP A 202 12.64 9.80 -10.06
CA TRP A 202 13.16 9.18 -11.28
C TRP A 202 12.03 8.48 -12.03
N TRP A 203 11.96 8.68 -13.34
CA TRP A 203 10.79 8.29 -14.14
C TRP A 203 11.06 7.14 -15.12
N GLY A 204 12.02 6.27 -14.83
CA GLY A 204 12.37 5.13 -15.69
C GLY A 204 13.39 5.43 -16.78
N ASN A 205 13.62 6.71 -17.13
CA ASN A 205 14.61 7.10 -18.13
C ASN A 205 15.10 8.55 -17.91
N GLU A 206 16.30 8.86 -18.40
CA GLU A 206 16.93 10.18 -18.25
C GLU A 206 16.26 11.28 -19.08
N ASN A 207 15.57 10.91 -20.15
CA ASN A 207 14.92 11.80 -21.11
C ASN A 207 13.39 11.80 -20.94
N PHE A 208 12.92 11.81 -19.70
CA PHE A 208 11.51 11.64 -19.38
C PHE A 208 10.66 12.71 -20.07
N LYS A 209 9.64 12.27 -20.82
CA LYS A 209 8.67 13.13 -21.49
C LYS A 209 7.35 13.10 -20.71
N PRO A 210 6.97 14.19 -20.00
CA PRO A 210 5.80 14.19 -19.12
C PRO A 210 4.46 14.02 -19.85
N ASP A 211 4.37 14.50 -21.09
CA ASP A 211 3.13 14.84 -21.80
C ASP A 211 2.13 13.70 -22.05
N LYS A 212 2.46 12.47 -21.66
CA LYS A 212 1.54 11.32 -21.64
C LYS A 212 1.46 10.60 -20.30
N MET A 213 2.44 10.78 -19.44
CA MET A 213 2.55 10.06 -18.16
C MET A 213 2.07 10.90 -16.97
N ILE A 214 1.98 12.22 -17.14
CA ILE A 214 1.50 13.16 -16.13
C ILE A 214 0.22 13.79 -16.64
N ILE A 215 -0.89 13.55 -15.94
CA ILE A 215 -2.22 14.05 -16.29
C ILE A 215 -2.74 14.90 -15.13
N GLY A 216 -3.15 16.14 -15.40
CA GLY A 216 -3.62 17.07 -14.39
C GLY A 216 -2.50 17.90 -13.74
N PRO A 217 -2.81 18.71 -12.71
CA PRO A 217 -1.87 19.65 -12.13
C PRO A 217 -0.83 18.92 -11.24
N VAL A 218 0.39 18.76 -11.76
CA VAL A 218 1.50 18.09 -11.05
C VAL A 218 2.80 18.86 -11.27
N GLU A 219 3.50 19.17 -10.18
CA GLU A 219 4.82 19.81 -10.18
C GLU A 219 5.92 18.75 -10.09
N ILE A 220 6.58 18.44 -11.21
CA ILE A 220 7.55 17.33 -11.28
C ILE A 220 9.03 17.75 -11.14
N GLN A 221 9.31 19.06 -11.15
CA GLN A 221 10.69 19.56 -11.17
C GLN A 221 11.22 19.81 -9.76
N PRO A 222 12.51 19.52 -9.49
CA PRO A 222 13.48 18.92 -10.43
C PRO A 222 13.28 17.40 -10.62
N VAL A 223 13.56 16.90 -11.81
CA VAL A 223 13.56 15.45 -12.11
C VAL A 223 14.93 14.82 -11.80
N LEU A 224 14.95 13.61 -11.23
CA LEU A 224 16.18 12.86 -11.01
C LEU A 224 16.71 12.25 -12.31
N LYS A 225 18.04 12.29 -12.48
CA LYS A 225 18.74 11.69 -13.64
C LYS A 225 19.07 10.22 -13.45
N LYS A 226 19.00 9.70 -12.22
CA LYS A 226 19.30 8.29 -11.91
C LYS A 226 18.27 7.72 -10.93
N PRO A 227 18.06 6.40 -10.90
CA PRO A 227 17.21 5.76 -9.92
C PRO A 227 17.62 6.09 -8.49
N VAL A 228 16.63 6.13 -7.62
CA VAL A 228 16.82 6.10 -6.16
C VAL A 228 17.17 4.66 -5.77
N ALA A 229 18.20 4.47 -4.96
CA ALA A 229 18.53 3.14 -4.44
C ALA A 229 17.44 2.68 -3.45
N LEU A 230 16.90 1.47 -3.63
CA LEU A 230 16.05 0.83 -2.63
C LEU A 230 16.83 -0.24 -1.87
N GLN A 231 16.59 -0.32 -0.57
CA GLN A 231 16.85 -1.52 0.21
C GLN A 231 15.63 -2.42 0.05
N MET A 232 15.72 -3.40 -0.85
CA MET A 232 14.63 -4.34 -1.10
C MET A 232 14.63 -5.46 -0.05
N LEU A 233 13.44 -6.00 0.23
CA LEU A 233 13.29 -7.32 0.85
C LEU A 233 13.94 -8.36 -0.09
N GLU A 234 14.90 -9.14 0.42
CA GLU A 234 15.49 -10.28 -0.31
C GLU A 234 14.50 -11.46 -0.43
#